data_AF-A0A378CEN8-F1
#
_entry.id   AF-A0A378CEN8-F1
#
_cell.length_a   1.000
_cell.length_b   1.000
_cell.length_c   1.000
_cell.angle_alpha   90.00
_cell.angle_beta   90.00
_cell.angle_gamma   90.00
#
_symmetry.space_group_name_H-M   'P 1'
#
loop_
_entity.id
_entity.type
_entity.pdbx_description
1 polymer ?
#
loop_
_entity_poly.entity_id
_entity_poly.type
_entity_poly.pdbx_seq_one_letter_code
_entity_poly.pdbx_strand_id
1 'polypeptide(L)'
;MNTRLSPLAIILLAGLLGVAFALSIVNLNVALPYAQWRQALWQPDVDDIAQMLFHYSLLPRLAVALLVGAGLGLVGVLFQQVLRNPLAEPTTLGVATGAQLG
;
A
#
# COMPACT_ATOMS: atom_id res chain seq x y z
N MET A 1 28.06 7.83 -10.67
CA MET A 1 26.63 8.01 -10.99
C MET A 1 26.01 8.75 -9.82
N ASN A 2 26.07 10.09 -9.84
CA ASN A 2 25.56 10.91 -8.74
C ASN A 2 24.04 11.02 -8.92
N THR A 3 23.30 10.07 -8.37
CA THR A 3 21.85 10.19 -8.22
C THR A 3 21.58 11.29 -7.19
N ARG A 4 21.71 12.55 -7.63
CA ARG A 4 21.21 13.68 -6.86
C ARG A 4 19.69 13.55 -6.88
N LEU A 5 19.15 12.79 -5.92
CA LEU A 5 17.73 12.82 -5.59
C LEU A 5 17.39 14.30 -5.46
N SER A 6 16.60 14.83 -6.40
CA SER A 6 16.27 16.24 -6.36
C SER A 6 15.48 16.46 -5.05
N PRO A 7 15.84 17.45 -4.24
CA PRO A 7 15.14 17.70 -2.98
C PRO A 7 13.63 17.90 -3.23
N LEU A 8 13.28 18.43 -4.41
CA LEU A 8 11.90 18.55 -4.88
C LEU A 8 11.20 17.19 -5.03
N ALA A 9 11.84 16.16 -5.61
CA ALA A 9 11.23 14.85 -5.75
C ALA A 9 10.94 14.20 -4.39
N ILE A 10 11.85 14.36 -3.42
CA ILE A 10 11.65 13.87 -2.05
C ILE A 10 10.47 14.58 -1.39
N ILE A 11 10.41 15.92 -1.49
CA ILE A 11 9.32 16.72 -0.91
C ILE A 11 7.98 16.33 -1.53
N LEU A 12 7.92 16.15 -2.86
CA LEU A 12 6.70 15.74 -3.55
C LEU A 12 6.25 14.34 -3.13
N LEU A 13 7.16 13.37 -3.06
CA LEU A 13 6.85 12.02 -2.58
C LEU A 13 6.36 12.02 -1.14
N ALA A 14 7.02 12.75 -0.25
CA ALA A 14 6.60 12.90 1.14
C ALA A 14 5.23 13.58 1.25
N GLY A 15 4.99 14.62 0.45
CA GLY A 15 3.70 15.31 0.37
C GLY A 15 2.58 14.39 -0.11
N LEU A 16 2.80 13.63 -1.19
CA LEU A 16 1.85 12.65 -1.70
C LEU A 16 1.56 11.55 -0.69
N LEU A 17 2.59 11.03 -0.02
CA LEU A 17 2.44 10.04 1.04
C LEU A 17 1.60 10.59 2.20
N GLY A 18 1.85 11.84 2.60
CA GLY A 18 1.09 12.53 3.64
C GLY A 18 -0.40 12.72 3.25
N VAL A 19 -0.67 13.15 2.02
CA VAL A 19 -2.03 13.28 1.49
C VAL A 19 -2.73 11.92 1.42
N ALA A 20 -2.07 10.90 0.90
CA ALA A 20 -2.61 9.54 0.82
C ALA A 20 -2.94 8.99 2.22
N PHE A 21 -2.07 9.24 3.19
CA PHE A 21 -2.31 8.87 4.58
C PHE A 21 -3.50 9.62 5.19
N ALA A 22 -3.59 10.93 4.97
CA ALA A 22 -4.72 11.73 5.43
C ALA A 22 -6.06 11.25 4.83
N LEU A 23 -6.09 10.98 3.51
CA LEU A 23 -7.25 10.42 2.84
C LEU A 23 -7.62 9.03 3.36
N SER A 24 -6.63 8.19 3.66
CA SER A 24 -6.86 6.87 4.28
C SER A 24 -7.51 7.01 5.66
N ILE A 25 -7.06 7.95 6.48
CA ILE A 25 -7.67 8.25 7.79
C ILE A 25 -9.11 8.75 7.63
N VAL A 26 -9.37 9.66 6.69
CA VAL A 26 -10.72 10.17 6.41
C VAL A 26 -11.64 9.03 5.96
N ASN A 27 -11.18 8.18 5.06
CA ASN A 27 -11.94 7.02 4.58
C ASN A 27 -12.26 6.04 5.71
N LEU A 28 -11.31 5.77 6.61
CA LEU A 28 -11.55 4.93 7.79
C LEU A 28 -12.53 5.57 8.76
N ASN A 29 -12.53 6.90 8.90
CA ASN A 29 -13.46 7.59 9.77
C ASN A 29 -14.90 7.61 9.25
N VAL A 30 -15.07 7.72 7.93
CA VAL A 30 -16.36 7.56 7.27
C VAL A 30 -16.89 6.13 7.47
N ALA A 31 -16.01 5.13 7.42
CA ALA A 31 -16.39 3.73 7.62
C ALA A 31 -16.71 3.40 9.10
N LEU A 32 -15.94 3.95 10.05
CA LEU A 32 -16.16 3.75 11.47
C LEU A 32 -15.73 5.01 12.26
N PRO A 33 -16.58 5.58 13.13
CA PRO A 33 -16.21 6.72 13.96
C PRO A 33 -14.97 6.44 14.83
N TYR A 34 -14.09 7.43 15.00
CA TYR A 34 -12.83 7.30 15.76
C TYR A 34 -13.01 6.75 17.18
N ALA A 35 -14.16 7.00 17.80
CA ALA A 35 -14.49 6.53 19.14
C ALA A 35 -14.46 5.00 19.26
N GLN A 36 -14.79 4.28 18.18
CA GLN A 36 -14.92 2.82 18.18
C GLN A 36 -13.67 2.12 17.63
N TRP A 37 -12.67 2.84 17.15
CA TRP A 37 -11.47 2.24 16.54
C TRP A 37 -10.73 1.32 17.50
N ARG A 38 -10.56 1.73 18.76
CA ARG A 38 -9.86 0.91 19.76
C ARG A 38 -10.58 -0.40 20.04
N GLN A 39 -11.91 -0.35 20.11
CA GLN A 39 -12.75 -1.53 20.32
C GLN A 39 -12.69 -2.43 19.09
N ALA A 40 -12.94 -1.89 17.89
CA ALA A 40 -12.89 -2.64 16.64
C ALA A 40 -11.52 -3.27 16.36
N LEU A 41 -10.41 -2.70 16.87
CA LEU A 41 -9.07 -3.28 16.70
C LEU A 41 -8.82 -4.50 17.60
N TRP A 42 -9.36 -4.50 18.82
CA TRP A 42 -9.05 -5.52 19.85
C TRP A 42 -10.17 -6.53 20.08
N GLN A 43 -11.42 -6.05 20.10
CA GLN A 43 -12.64 -6.83 20.37
C GLN A 43 -13.79 -6.24 19.53
N PRO A 44 -13.86 -6.55 18.23
CA PRO A 44 -14.96 -6.09 17.39
C PRO A 44 -16.28 -6.66 17.89
N ASP A 45 -17.29 -5.79 17.99
CA ASP A 45 -18.66 -6.20 18.31
C ASP A 45 -19.26 -6.98 17.12
N VAL A 46 -19.87 -8.13 17.41
CA VAL A 46 -20.42 -9.04 16.41
C VAL A 46 -21.76 -8.53 15.88
N ASP A 47 -22.47 -7.73 16.68
CA ASP A 47 -23.75 -7.16 16.31
C ASP A 47 -23.61 -5.89 15.45
N ASP A 48 -22.40 -5.31 15.40
CA ASP A 48 -22.09 -4.14 14.58
C ASP A 48 -21.30 -4.54 13.31
N ILE A 49 -22.03 -4.58 12.19
CA ILE A 49 -21.48 -4.90 10.86
C ILE A 49 -20.34 -3.95 10.49
N ALA A 50 -20.37 -2.68 10.91
CA ALA A 50 -19.33 -1.72 10.57
C ALA A 50 -18.00 -2.07 11.26
N GLN A 51 -18.04 -2.54 12.51
CA GLN A 51 -16.85 -3.00 13.24
C GLN A 51 -16.28 -4.28 12.64
N MET A 52 -17.15 -5.22 12.25
CA MET A 52 -16.72 -6.42 11.54
C MET A 52 -16.03 -6.09 10.21
N LEU A 53 -16.63 -5.24 9.38
CA LEU A 53 -16.02 -4.83 8.10
C LEU A 53 -14.70 -4.09 8.32
N PHE A 54 -14.61 -3.25 9.35
CA PHE A 54 -13.39 -2.55 9.71
C PHE A 54 -12.26 -3.54 10.03
N HIS A 55 -12.52 -4.50 10.93
CA HIS A 55 -11.52 -5.45 11.40
C HIS A 55 -11.14 -6.50 10.35
N TYR A 56 -12.12 -7.10 9.69
CA TYR A 56 -11.90 -8.26 8.81
C TYR A 56 -11.65 -7.88 7.34
N SER A 57 -11.99 -6.66 6.91
CA SER A 57 -11.85 -6.24 5.51
C SER A 57 -10.92 -5.04 5.35
N LEU A 58 -11.17 -3.94 6.07
CA LEU A 58 -10.43 -2.69 5.85
C LEU A 58 -8.98 -2.77 6.35
N LEU A 59 -8.74 -3.27 7.57
CA LEU A 59 -7.37 -3.40 8.09
C LEU A 59 -6.50 -4.35 7.27
N PRO A 60 -6.95 -5.59 6.93
CA PRO A 60 -6.14 -6.49 6.11
C PRO A 60 -5.89 -5.91 4.72
N ARG A 61 -6.87 -5.22 4.13
CA ARG A 61 -6.70 -4.58 2.82
C ARG A 61 -5.64 -3.47 2.84
N LEU A 62 -5.62 -2.63 3.88
CA LEU A 62 -4.57 -1.62 4.04
C LEU A 62 -3.19 -2.26 4.20
N ALA A 63 -3.07 -3.32 5.00
CA ALA A 63 -1.83 -4.05 5.17
C ALA A 63 -1.33 -4.64 3.83
N VAL A 64 -2.20 -5.32 3.08
CA VAL A 64 -1.86 -5.88 1.78
C VAL A 64 -1.50 -4.80 0.78
N ALA A 65 -2.23 -3.68 0.72
CA ALA A 65 -1.91 -2.58 -0.19
C ALA A 65 -0.50 -2.00 0.06
N LEU A 66 -0.11 -1.84 1.32
CA LEU A 66 1.23 -1.37 1.69
C LEU A 66 2.31 -2.40 1.35
N LEU A 67 2.09 -3.68 1.72
CA LEU A 67 3.05 -4.76 1.47
C LEU A 67 3.26 -5.00 -0.03
N VAL A 68 2.17 -5.09 -0.80
CA VAL A 68 2.22 -5.30 -2.24
C VAL A 68 2.81 -4.09 -2.95
N GLY A 69 2.41 -2.87 -2.58
CA GLY A 69 2.97 -1.64 -3.16
C GLY A 69 4.48 -1.52 -2.93
N ALA A 70 4.94 -1.77 -1.70
CA ALA A 70 6.37 -1.76 -1.38
C ALA A 70 7.13 -2.89 -2.10
N GLY A 71 6.57 -4.10 -2.14
CA GLY A 71 7.15 -5.25 -2.82
C GLY A 71 7.32 -5.02 -4.32
N LEU A 72 6.28 -4.54 -5.00
CA LEU A 72 6.32 -4.23 -6.43
C LEU A 72 7.31 -3.10 -6.74
N GLY A 73 7.37 -2.06 -5.91
CA GLY A 73 8.34 -0.98 -6.06
C GLY A 73 9.79 -1.47 -5.94
N LEU A 74 10.07 -2.31 -4.93
CA LEU A 74 11.39 -2.90 -4.72
C LEU A 74 11.79 -3.80 -5.90
N VAL A 75 10.90 -4.71 -6.31
CA VAL A 75 11.16 -5.65 -7.41
C VAL A 75 11.38 -4.91 -8.73
N GLY A 76 10.63 -3.83 -8.99
CA GLY A 76 10.85 -2.98 -10.17
C GLY A 76 12.25 -2.38 -10.21
N VAL A 77 12.71 -1.78 -9.11
CA VAL A 77 14.07 -1.22 -9.03
C VAL A 77 15.14 -2.31 -9.18
N LEU A 78 14.95 -3.48 -8.56
CA LEU A 78 15.89 -4.58 -8.69
C LEU A 78 16.01 -5.08 -10.13
N PHE A 79 14.89 -5.24 -10.85
CA PHE A 79 14.94 -5.65 -12.26
C PHE A 79 15.59 -4.60 -13.15
N GLN A 80 15.28 -3.32 -12.95
CA GLN A 80 15.91 -2.23 -13.67
C GLN A 80 17.43 -2.22 -13.48
N GLN A 81 17.92 -2.55 -12.26
CA GLN A 81 19.35 -2.65 -11.96
C GLN A 81 20.01 -3.90 -12.56
N VAL A 82 19.38 -5.08 -12.42
CA VAL A 82 19.93 -6.35 -12.92
C VAL A 82 20.03 -6.36 -14.44
N LEU A 83 18.98 -5.92 -15.12
CA LEU A 83 18.93 -5.86 -16.59
C LEU A 83 19.66 -4.62 -17.14
N ARG A 84 20.04 -3.67 -16.27
CA ARG A 84 20.59 -2.36 -16.64
C ARG A 84 19.73 -1.65 -17.69
N ASN A 85 18.42 -1.87 -17.62
CA ASN A 85 17.43 -1.31 -18.52
C ASN A 85 16.36 -0.59 -17.68
N PRO A 86 16.31 0.75 -17.68
CA PRO A 86 15.35 1.51 -16.89
C PRO A 86 13.89 1.30 -17.34
N LEU A 87 13.66 0.67 -18.49
CA LEU A 87 12.32 0.32 -18.99
C LEU A 87 11.90 -1.11 -18.63
N ALA A 88 12.76 -1.89 -17.96
CA ALA A 88 12.42 -3.25 -17.58
C ALA A 88 11.37 -3.26 -16.47
N GLU A 89 10.29 -4.02 -16.69
CA GLU A 89 9.23 -4.23 -15.71
C GLU A 89 9.01 -5.73 -15.43
N PRO A 90 8.59 -6.11 -14.20
CA PRO A 90 8.44 -7.52 -13.79
C PRO A 90 7.48 -8.33 -14.69
N THR A 91 6.49 -7.65 -15.26
CA THR A 91 5.47 -8.19 -16.18
C THR A 91 6.06 -8.69 -17.50
N THR A 92 7.14 -8.06 -17.99
CA THR A 92 7.81 -8.46 -19.25
C THR A 92 8.61 -9.76 -19.15
N LEU A 93 8.93 -10.22 -17.94
CA LEU A 93 9.74 -11.42 -17.68
C LEU A 93 8.90 -12.69 -17.40
N GLY A 94 7.57 -12.61 -17.55
CA GLY A 94 6.68 -13.78 -17.40
C GLY A 94 6.36 -14.18 -15.95
N VAL A 95 6.82 -13.40 -14.95
CA VAL A 95 6.52 -13.65 -13.53
C VAL A 95 5.02 -13.51 -13.24
N ALA A 96 4.37 -12.50 -13.85
CA ALA A 96 2.93 -12.32 -13.76
C ALA A 96 2.14 -13.47 -14.41
N THR A 97 2.62 -13.97 -15.56
CA THR A 97 2.01 -15.10 -16.27
C THR A 97 2.16 -16.39 -15.46
N GLY A 98 3.33 -16.64 -14.85
CA GLY A 98 3.55 -17.79 -13.96
C GLY A 98 2.67 -17.76 -12.70
N ALA A 99 2.44 -16.59 -12.12
CA ALA A 99 1.56 -16.43 -10.96
C ALA A 99 0.07 -16.66 -11.29
N GLN A 100 -0.37 -16.41 -12.53
CA GLN A 100 -1.75 -16.64 -12.99
C GLN A 100 -2.04 -18.10 -13.38
N LEU A 101 -1.00 -18.89 -13.63
CA LEU A 101 -1.12 -20.31 -14.02
C LEU A 101 -1.25 -21.26 -12.81
N GLY A 102 -0.91 -20.79 -11.62
CA GLY A 102 -0.98 -21.54 -10.36
C GLY A 102 -2.39 -21.71 -9.81
#